data_AF-A0A8S2ZRF0-F1
#
_entry.id   AF-A0A8S2ZRF0-F1
#
_cell.length_a   1.000
_cell.length_b   1.000
_cell.length_c   1.000
_cell.angle_alpha   90.00
_cell.angle_beta   90.00
_cell.angle_gamma   90.00
#
_symmetry.space_group_name_H-M   'P 1'
#
loop_
_entity.id
_entity.type
_entity.pdbx_description
1 polymer ?
#
loop_
_entity_poly.entity_id
_entity_poly.type
_entity_poly.pdbx_seq_one_letter_code
_entity_poly.pdbx_strand_id
1 'polypeptide(L)'
;VCEHVQLGLTITSKLYWEPHIDTLIATADKVVGLIKFLSHISPCKVLELASNTFILGKISYASVIYSGTIETNLQLLNILQYHAGLAVLDIMKGKSYEKVWLELGWNPQDIDGLNCGLRNELKSSQNYLFI
;
A
#
# COMPACT_ATOMS: atom_id res chain seq x y z
N VAL A 1 3.01 -14.82 -24.99
CA VAL A 1 1.83 -14.26 -24.28
C VAL A 1 1.63 -12.85 -24.83
N CYS A 2 0.43 -12.49 -25.28
CA CYS A 2 0.17 -11.11 -25.72
C CYS A 2 -0.12 -10.27 -24.49
N GLU A 3 0.82 -9.39 -24.14
CA GLU A 3 0.74 -8.43 -23.05
C GLU A 3 0.61 -7.03 -23.64
N HIS A 4 -0.34 -6.25 -23.13
CA HIS A 4 -0.55 -4.88 -23.57
C HIS A 4 -0.51 -3.95 -22.36
N VAL A 5 0.29 -2.89 -22.45
CA VAL A 5 0.42 -1.89 -21.40
C VAL A 5 -0.52 -0.73 -21.71
N GLN A 6 -1.50 -0.50 -20.83
CA GLN A 6 -2.43 0.61 -20.96
C GLN A 6 -2.68 1.24 -19.59
N LEU A 7 -2.63 2.57 -19.51
CA LEU A 7 -2.80 3.32 -18.25
C LEU A 7 -1.85 2.88 -17.12
N GLY A 8 -0.68 2.34 -17.47
CA GLY A 8 0.29 1.82 -16.49
C GLY A 8 -0.02 0.41 -15.95
N LEU A 9 -1.01 -0.27 -16.52
CA LEU A 9 -1.39 -1.64 -16.20
C LEU A 9 -0.94 -2.59 -17.30
N THR A 10 -0.42 -3.76 -16.90
CA THR A 10 -0.09 -4.83 -17.84
C THR A 10 -1.27 -5.78 -17.92
N ILE A 11 -2.02 -5.70 -19.01
CA ILE A 11 -3.21 -6.51 -19.23
C ILE A 11 -2.83 -7.69 -20.11
N THR A 12 -3.12 -8.89 -19.60
CA THR A 12 -2.93 -10.15 -20.34
C THR A 12 -4.24 -10.52 -21.05
N SER A 13 -4.16 -11.17 -22.22
CA SER A 13 -5.34 -11.70 -22.95
C SER A 13 -6.30 -12.57 -22.11
N LYS A 14 -5.80 -13.24 -21.07
CA LYS A 14 -6.59 -14.05 -20.12
C LYS A 14 -6.94 -13.32 -18.82
N LEU A 15 -6.66 -12.02 -18.76
CA LEU A 15 -6.86 -11.16 -17.58
C LEU A 15 -6.13 -11.67 -16.32
N TYR A 16 -4.96 -12.30 -16.51
CA TYR A 16 -4.07 -12.64 -15.40
C TYR A 16 -3.26 -11.43 -14.97
N TRP A 17 -3.26 -11.19 -13.67
CA TRP A 17 -2.60 -10.04 -13.04
C TRP A 17 -1.26 -10.37 -12.40
N GLU A 18 -0.88 -11.64 -12.33
CA GLU A 18 0.44 -12.10 -11.87
C GLU A 18 1.60 -11.29 -12.48
N PRO A 19 1.72 -11.16 -13.83
CA PRO A 19 2.83 -10.40 -14.41
C PRO A 19 2.79 -8.90 -14.04
N HIS A 20 1.59 -8.35 -13.85
CA HIS A 20 1.45 -6.97 -13.39
C HIS A 20 1.88 -6.80 -11.93
N ILE A 21 1.48 -7.74 -11.06
CA ILE A 21 1.79 -7.69 -9.63
C ILE A 21 3.28 -7.93 -9.40
N ASP A 22 3.91 -8.86 -10.13
CA ASP A 22 5.34 -9.10 -10.05
C ASP A 22 6.16 -7.87 -10.47
N THR A 23 5.75 -7.20 -11.55
CA THR A 23 6.41 -5.97 -11.99
C THR A 23 6.19 -4.83 -10.99
N LEU A 24 4.98 -4.72 -10.41
CA LEU A 24 4.68 -3.75 -9.37
C LEU A 24 5.56 -3.98 -8.13
N ILE A 25 5.63 -5.21 -7.63
CA ILE A 25 6.48 -5.59 -6.48
C ILE A 25 7.94 -5.28 -6.77
N ALA A 26 8.46 -5.67 -7.95
CA ALA A 26 9.84 -5.39 -8.32
C ALA A 26 10.18 -3.90 -8.37
N THR A 27 9.23 -3.04 -8.77
CA THR A 27 9.43 -1.59 -8.69
C THR A 27 9.32 -1.05 -7.27
N ALA A 28 8.39 -1.56 -6.48
CA ALA A 28 8.16 -1.11 -5.12
C ALA A 28 9.29 -1.53 -4.18
N ASP A 29 9.85 -2.73 -4.31
CA ASP A 29 10.99 -3.20 -3.53
C ASP A 29 12.23 -2.30 -3.70
N LYS A 30 12.45 -1.78 -4.92
CA LYS A 30 13.52 -0.78 -5.16
C LYS A 30 13.27 0.50 -4.35
N VAL A 31 12.02 0.96 -4.33
CA VAL A 31 11.63 2.16 -3.56
C VAL A 31 11.73 1.90 -2.06
N VAL A 32 11.31 0.72 -1.57
CA VAL A 32 11.48 0.32 -0.16
C VAL A 32 12.96 0.32 0.22
N GLY A 33 13.83 -0.20 -0.64
CA GLY A 33 15.28 -0.14 -0.44
C GLY A 33 15.81 1.29 -0.32
N LEU A 34 15.33 2.20 -1.15
CA LEU A 34 15.68 3.63 -1.08
C LEU A 34 15.14 4.29 0.18
N ILE A 35 13.89 4.04 0.57
CA ILE A 35 13.28 4.56 1.81
C ILE A 35 14.08 4.06 3.02
N LYS A 36 14.44 2.78 3.04
CA LYS A 36 15.26 2.20 4.11
C LYS A 36 16.67 2.80 4.15
N PHE A 37 17.26 3.13 3.00
CA PHE A 37 18.54 3.83 2.99
C PHE A 37 18.41 5.26 3.53
N LEU A 38 17.31 5.94 3.18
CA LEU A 38 17.02 7.29 3.62
C LEU A 38 16.49 7.37 5.05
N SER A 39 16.10 6.25 5.68
CA SER A 39 15.53 6.21 7.03
C SER A 39 16.46 6.80 8.09
N HIS A 40 17.76 6.59 7.91
CA HIS A 40 18.79 7.10 8.81
C HIS A 40 19.02 8.62 8.70
N ILE A 41 18.56 9.27 7.62
CA ILE A 41 18.88 10.67 7.29
C ILE A 41 17.63 11.55 7.31
N SER A 42 16.48 11.01 6.90
CA SER A 42 15.26 11.77 6.68
C SER A 42 14.28 11.62 7.85
N PRO A 43 13.47 12.66 8.15
CA PRO A 43 12.44 12.55 9.17
C PRO A 43 11.34 11.57 8.75
N CYS A 44 10.80 10.82 9.73
CA CYS A 44 9.77 9.79 9.54
C CYS A 44 8.59 10.28 8.67
N LYS A 45 8.08 11.50 8.88
CA LYS A 45 6.96 12.06 8.08
C LYS A 45 7.25 12.16 6.58
N VAL A 46 8.49 12.43 6.20
CA VAL A 46 8.89 12.52 4.78
C VAL A 46 8.95 11.13 4.16
N LEU A 47 9.46 10.16 4.91
CA LEU A 47 9.51 8.76 4.47
C LEU A 47 8.11 8.16 4.35
N GLU A 48 7.21 8.49 5.28
CA GLU A 48 5.81 8.13 5.24
C GLU A 48 5.14 8.70 3.99
N LEU A 49 5.32 10.00 3.72
CA LEU A 49 4.81 10.63 2.50
C LEU A 49 5.38 9.97 1.23
N ALA A 50 6.68 9.67 1.20
CA ALA A 50 7.31 9.00 0.08
C ALA A 50 6.75 7.59 -0.14
N SER A 51 6.58 6.81 0.94
CA SER A 51 5.98 5.48 0.89
C SER A 51 4.55 5.53 0.37
N ASN A 52 3.74 6.44 0.91
CA ASN A 52 2.34 6.63 0.52
C ASN A 52 2.22 7.01 -0.96
N THR A 53 3.08 7.90 -1.45
CA THR A 53 3.02 8.38 -2.84
C THR A 53 3.55 7.37 -3.86
N PHE A 54 4.71 6.75 -3.59
CA PHE A 54 5.37 5.89 -4.59
C PHE A 54 4.92 4.43 -4.55
N ILE A 55 4.55 3.92 -3.38
CA ILE A 55 4.17 2.51 -3.18
C ILE A 55 2.65 2.42 -3.08
N LEU A 56 2.05 3.03 -2.06
CA LEU A 56 0.60 2.90 -1.83
C LEU A 56 -0.20 3.50 -2.99
N GLY A 57 0.19 4.65 -3.53
CA GLY A 57 -0.48 5.26 -4.68
C GLY A 57 -0.58 4.33 -5.89
N LYS A 58 0.46 3.51 -6.15
CA LYS A 58 0.44 2.53 -7.24
C LYS A 58 -0.45 1.33 -6.93
N ILE A 59 -0.44 0.86 -5.70
CA ILE A 59 -1.28 -0.24 -5.23
C ILE A 59 -2.75 0.20 -5.31
N SER A 60 -3.11 1.30 -4.65
CA SER A 60 -4.48 1.80 -4.58
C SER A 60 -5.07 2.24 -5.92
N TYR A 61 -4.25 2.61 -6.91
CA TYR A 61 -4.74 2.95 -8.24
C TYR A 61 -5.40 1.75 -8.94
N ALA A 62 -4.79 0.58 -8.82
CA ALA A 62 -5.19 -0.62 -9.56
C ALA A 62 -5.95 -1.64 -8.71
N SER A 63 -6.18 -1.33 -7.43
CA SER A 63 -6.90 -2.17 -6.45
C SER A 63 -8.25 -2.66 -6.93
N VAL A 64 -9.07 -1.74 -7.46
CA VAL A 64 -10.42 -2.05 -7.95
C VAL A 64 -10.38 -3.13 -9.03
N ILE A 65 -9.33 -3.13 -9.85
CA ILE A 65 -9.19 -3.99 -11.02
C ILE A 65 -8.77 -5.41 -10.61
N TYR A 66 -7.87 -5.55 -9.65
CA TYR A 66 -7.40 -6.85 -9.17
C TYR A 66 -8.00 -7.29 -7.83
N SER A 67 -9.05 -6.63 -7.35
CA SER A 67 -9.79 -7.01 -6.14
C SER A 67 -10.36 -8.44 -6.20
N GLY A 68 -10.67 -8.94 -7.41
CA GLY A 68 -11.13 -10.30 -7.66
C GLY A 68 -10.04 -11.32 -7.97
N THR A 69 -8.78 -11.04 -7.65
CA THR A 69 -7.66 -11.95 -7.94
C THR A 69 -7.48 -13.06 -6.92
N ILE A 70 -6.53 -13.96 -7.22
CA ILE A 70 -6.14 -15.03 -6.32
C ILE A 70 -5.61 -14.43 -5.02
N GLU A 71 -6.08 -14.96 -3.89
CA GLU A 71 -5.70 -14.54 -2.54
C GLU A 71 -4.19 -14.44 -2.33
N THR A 72 -3.41 -15.32 -2.97
CA THR A 72 -1.94 -15.30 -2.92
C THR A 72 -1.36 -13.97 -3.38
N ASN A 73 -1.95 -13.36 -4.40
CA ASN A 73 -1.47 -12.10 -4.95
C ASN A 73 -1.79 -10.92 -4.02
N LEU A 74 -2.96 -10.95 -3.37
CA LEU A 74 -3.30 -9.98 -2.34
C LEU A 74 -2.36 -10.10 -1.12
N GLN A 75 -2.00 -11.32 -0.74
CA GLN A 75 -1.01 -11.57 0.31
C GLN A 75 0.37 -10.98 -0.02
N LEU A 76 0.82 -11.11 -1.27
CA LEU A 76 2.08 -10.50 -1.71
C LEU A 76 2.06 -8.97 -1.60
N LEU A 77 0.95 -8.34 -1.97
CA LEU A 77 0.77 -6.89 -1.82
C LEU A 77 0.77 -6.47 -0.34
N ASN A 78 0.14 -7.26 0.54
CA ASN A 78 0.16 -7.01 2.00
C ASN A 78 1.56 -7.12 2.59
N ILE A 79 2.35 -8.13 2.15
CA ILE A 79 3.75 -8.28 2.56
C ILE A 79 4.59 -7.08 2.10
N LEU A 80 4.36 -6.60 0.88
CA LEU A 80 5.04 -5.42 0.35
C LEU A 80 4.72 -4.16 1.19
N GLN A 81 3.44 -3.92 1.48
CA GLN A 81 3.02 -2.81 2.34
C GLN A 81 3.65 -2.91 3.73
N TYR A 82 3.71 -4.10 4.31
CA TYR A 82 4.37 -4.32 5.59
C TYR A 82 5.86 -4.01 5.55
N HIS A 83 6.57 -4.44 4.50
CA HIS A 83 7.98 -4.10 4.31
C HIS A 83 8.21 -2.60 4.18
N ALA A 84 7.32 -1.90 3.47
CA ALA A 84 7.37 -0.45 3.35
C ALA A 84 7.15 0.23 4.72
N GLY A 85 6.19 -0.24 5.51
CA GLY A 85 5.94 0.27 6.86
C GLY A 85 7.12 0.07 7.80
N LEU A 86 7.77 -1.10 7.76
CA LEU A 86 9.00 -1.35 8.52
C LEU A 86 10.14 -0.40 8.11
N ALA A 87 10.26 -0.10 6.82
CA ALA A 87 11.30 0.81 6.31
C ALA A 87 11.07 2.27 6.75
N VAL A 88 9.81 2.72 6.80
CA VAL A 88 9.44 4.07 7.29
C VAL A 88 9.72 4.22 8.77
N LEU A 89 9.37 3.21 9.57
CA LEU A 89 9.56 3.22 11.02
C LEU A 89 10.99 2.89 11.46
N ASP A 90 11.84 2.43 10.54
CA ASP A 90 13.19 1.92 10.79
C ASP A 90 13.23 0.77 11.82
N ILE A 91 12.28 -0.17 11.72
CA ILE A 91 12.11 -1.28 12.68
C ILE A 91 12.53 -2.62 12.05
N MET A 92 13.08 -3.51 12.88
CA MET A 92 13.42 -4.88 12.49
C MET A 92 12.18 -5.73 12.18
N LYS A 93 12.36 -6.74 11.32
CA LYS A 93 11.32 -7.73 11.00
C LYS A 93 10.90 -8.49 12.27
N GLY A 94 9.60 -8.72 12.44
CA GLY A 94 9.05 -9.50 13.55
C GLY A 94 7.95 -8.82 14.36
N LYS A 95 7.71 -7.52 14.15
CA LYS A 95 6.47 -6.88 14.66
C LYS A 95 5.26 -7.42 13.91
N SER A 96 4.15 -7.65 14.62
CA SER A 96 2.85 -7.97 13.99
C SER A 96 2.45 -6.89 12.99
N TYR A 97 1.84 -7.30 11.87
CA TYR A 97 1.27 -6.42 10.85
C TYR A 97 0.38 -5.34 11.46
N GLU A 98 -0.53 -5.73 12.35
CA GLU A 98 -1.50 -4.84 12.99
C GLU A 98 -0.84 -3.70 13.78
N LYS A 99 0.28 -4.00 14.44
CA LYS A 99 1.01 -3.00 15.24
C LYS A 99 1.70 -1.97 14.34
N VAL A 100 2.31 -2.43 13.25
CA VAL A 100 2.97 -1.55 12.27
C VAL A 100 1.95 -0.62 11.60
N TRP A 101 0.82 -1.18 11.18
CA TRP A 101 -0.26 -0.43 10.57
C TRP A 101 -0.89 0.58 11.53
N LEU A 102 -1.11 0.20 12.80
CA LEU A 102 -1.62 1.10 13.82
C LEU A 102 -0.64 2.25 14.13
N GLU A 103 0.67 1.99 14.17
CA GLU A 103 1.70 3.02 14.37
C GLU A 103 1.74 4.02 13.20
N LEU A 104 1.48 3.56 11.97
CA LEU A 104 1.44 4.39 10.77
C LEU A 104 0.06 5.00 10.47
N GLY A 105 -0.98 4.60 11.20
CA GLY A 105 -2.36 4.96 10.90
C GLY A 105 -2.87 4.43 9.56
N TRP A 106 -2.24 3.38 9.01
CA TRP A 106 -2.69 2.70 7.79
C TRP A 106 -3.74 1.67 8.16
N ASN A 107 -4.87 1.57 7.45
CA ASN A 107 -5.75 0.43 7.68
C ASN A 107 -5.26 -0.79 6.87
N PRO A 108 -5.35 -2.01 7.43
CA PRO A 108 -5.09 -3.27 6.74
C PRO A 108 -5.86 -3.46 5.42
N GLN A 109 -6.94 -2.70 5.23
CA GLN A 109 -7.90 -2.79 4.13
C GLN A 109 -7.82 -1.60 3.15
N ASP A 110 -6.91 -0.64 3.36
CA ASP A 110 -6.81 0.58 2.54
C ASP A 110 -6.18 0.35 1.14
N ILE A 111 -6.28 -0.88 0.62
CA ILE A 111 -6.15 -1.11 -0.83
C ILE A 111 -7.23 -0.29 -1.58
N ASP A 112 -8.34 0.05 -0.91
CA ASP A 112 -9.31 1.05 -1.35
C ASP A 112 -9.03 2.42 -0.73
N GLY A 113 -8.28 3.26 -1.46
CA GLY A 113 -7.95 4.64 -1.11
C GLY A 113 -9.14 5.63 -1.16
N LEU A 114 -10.24 5.32 -0.46
CA LEU A 114 -11.44 6.18 -0.35
C LEU A 114 -11.94 6.41 1.09
N ASN A 115 -11.37 5.77 2.11
CA ASN A 115 -11.96 5.77 3.45
C ASN A 115 -11.16 6.45 4.58
N CYS A 116 -9.97 7.00 4.32
CA CYS A 116 -9.22 7.73 5.36
C CYS A 116 -9.78 9.15 5.65
N GLY A 117 -10.55 9.74 4.72
CA GLY A 117 -11.22 11.04 4.93
C GLY A 117 -12.61 10.92 5.60
N LEU A 118 -13.44 9.98 5.16
CA LEU A 118 -14.85 9.95 5.55
C LEU A 118 -15.12 9.36 6.95
N ARG A 119 -14.24 8.49 7.46
CA ARG A 119 -14.48 7.83 8.77
C ARG A 119 -14.22 8.74 9.97
N ASN A 120 -13.32 9.71 9.84
CA ASN A 120 -13.05 10.69 10.90
C ASN A 120 -14.11 11.80 10.94
N GLU A 121 -14.71 12.14 9.79
CA GLU A 121 -15.82 13.10 9.72
C GLU A 121 -17.15 12.52 10.23
N LEU A 122 -17.41 11.22 10.02
CA LEU A 122 -18.62 10.57 10.55
C LEU A 122 -18.57 10.37 12.08
N LYS A 123 -17.40 10.09 12.66
CA LYS A 123 -17.23 10.05 14.13
C LYS A 123 -17.29 11.42 14.78
N SER A 124 -16.84 12.47 14.09
CA SER A 124 -17.03 13.86 14.53
C SER A 124 -18.51 14.25 14.49
N SER A 125 -19.23 13.91 13.42
CA SER A 125 -20.64 14.28 13.23
C SER A 125 -21.62 13.55 14.16
N GLN A 126 -21.33 12.30 14.56
CA GLN A 126 -22.18 11.57 15.53
C GLN A 126 -22.06 12.07 16.98
N ASN A 127 -21.01 12.82 17.32
CA ASN A 127 -20.84 13.40 18.66
C ASN A 127 -21.59 14.72 18.87
N TYR A 128 -22.23 15.29 17.84
CA TYR A 128 -23.06 16.50 17.95
C TYR A 128 -24.58 16.22 17.90
N LEU A 129 -24.99 14.95 17.82
CA LEU A 129 -26.42 14.55 17.80
C LEU A 129 -26.89 13.90 19.11
N PHE A 130 -26.06 13.91 20.15
CA PHE A 130 -26.39 13.40 21.49
C PHE A 130 -26.04 14.40 22.61
N ILE A 131 -26.34 15.69 22.41
CA ILE A 131 -26.49 16.69 23.48
C ILE A 131 -27.73 17.52 23.20
#